data_AF-A0A925S1J1-F1
#
_entry.id   AF-A0A925S1J1-F1
#
_cell.length_a   1.000
_cell.length_b   1.000
_cell.length_c   1.000
_cell.angle_alpha   90.00
_cell.angle_beta   90.00
_cell.angle_gamma   90.00
#
_symmetry.space_group_name_H-M   'P 1'
#
loop_
_entity.id
_entity.type
_entity.pdbx_description
1 polymer ?
#
loop_
_entity_poly.entity_id
_entity_poly.type
_entity_poly.pdbx_seq_one_letter_code
_entity_poly.pdbx_strand_id
1 'polypeptide(L)'
;REVRVGDRLIAIDAQPYDLQFFPHPPKQQLDYGTARVLAVADMLSAGGPRDVIAISAGTREGVDNGTVFSIWREGTNTVDRVEEKWDRSEDSVSFESKVRLPDEFAGHVMIFRTYEKVSYGLVMDSIKPTMIGYHLKHPDAPY
;
A
#
# COMPACT_ATOMS: atom_id res chain seq x y z
N ARG A 1 0.10 -12.81 -21.74
CA ARG A 1 -0.95 -11.92 -22.29
C ARG A 1 -0.74 -11.84 -23.80
N GLU A 2 -1.77 -12.03 -24.62
CA GLU A 2 -1.67 -11.90 -26.08
C GLU A 2 -1.76 -10.44 -26.51
N VAL A 3 -1.03 -10.07 -27.57
CA VAL A 3 -1.04 -8.72 -28.16
C VAL A 3 -2.26 -8.59 -29.08
N ARG A 4 -3.08 -7.56 -28.87
CA ARG A 4 -4.27 -7.28 -29.68
C ARG A 4 -4.06 -6.07 -30.58
N VAL A 5 -4.82 -6.03 -31.68
CA VAL A 5 -4.84 -4.88 -32.58
C VAL A 5 -5.34 -3.65 -31.81
N GLY A 6 -4.52 -2.59 -31.76
CA GLY A 6 -4.78 -1.37 -30.98
C GLY A 6 -3.91 -1.21 -29.73
N ASP A 7 -3.12 -2.22 -29.36
CA ASP A 7 -2.19 -2.12 -28.24
C ASP A 7 -1.04 -1.15 -28.55
N ARG A 8 -0.76 -0.28 -27.58
CA ARG A 8 0.34 0.68 -27.68
C ARG A 8 1.67 -0.01 -27.38
N LEU A 9 2.52 -0.15 -28.39
CA LEU A 9 3.89 -0.61 -28.21
C LEU A 9 4.73 0.51 -27.61
N ILE A 10 5.43 0.20 -26.53
CA ILE A 10 6.39 1.09 -25.89
C ILE A 10 7.76 0.49 -26.19
N ALA A 11 8.74 1.34 -26.52
CA ALA A 11 10.12 0.89 -26.69
C ALA A 11 10.57 0.18 -25.40
N ILE A 12 11.28 -0.95 -25.55
CA ILE A 12 11.89 -1.63 -24.42
C ILE A 12 12.92 -0.67 -23.85
N ASP A 13 12.64 -0.15 -22.66
CA ASP A 13 13.62 0.59 -21.90
C ASP A 13 14.61 -0.43 -21.34
N ALA A 14 15.83 -0.42 -21.86
CA ALA A 14 16.88 -1.39 -21.54
C ALA A 14 17.53 -1.11 -20.17
N GLN A 15 16.83 -0.43 -19.26
CA GLN A 15 17.32 -0.30 -17.88
C GLN A 15 17.43 -1.70 -17.29
N PRO A 16 18.67 -2.16 -16.99
CA PRO A 16 18.86 -3.45 -16.35
C PRO A 16 18.07 -3.45 -15.05
N TYR A 17 17.33 -4.52 -14.80
CA TYR A 17 16.94 -4.83 -13.44
C TYR A 17 18.26 -4.98 -12.67
N ASP A 18 18.46 -4.18 -11.62
CA ASP A 18 19.56 -4.45 -10.70
C ASP A 18 19.31 -5.84 -10.11
N LEU A 19 20.07 -6.85 -10.53
CA LEU A 19 19.79 -8.24 -10.15
C LEU A 19 20.11 -8.51 -8.67
N GLN A 20 20.73 -7.55 -7.99
CA GLN A 20 21.15 -7.64 -6.60
C GLN A 20 20.76 -6.37 -5.85
N PHE A 21 19.68 -6.46 -5.09
CA PHE A 21 19.32 -5.51 -4.05
C PHE A 21 19.03 -6.29 -2.78
N PHE A 22 19.45 -5.72 -1.65
CA PHE A 22 19.20 -6.29 -0.32
C PHE A 22 18.00 -5.57 0.30
N PRO A 23 17.14 -6.30 1.04
CA PRO A 23 16.04 -5.67 1.76
C PRO A 23 16.56 -4.64 2.76
N HIS A 24 16.08 -3.41 2.69
CA HIS A 24 16.38 -2.34 3.66
C HIS A 24 15.17 -1.42 3.87
N PRO A 25 15.10 -0.68 4.98
CA PRO A 25 14.06 0.34 5.17
C PRO A 25 14.25 1.52 4.20
N PRO A 26 13.21 2.33 3.94
CA PRO A 26 13.32 3.53 3.12
C PRO A 26 14.34 4.51 3.71
N LYS A 27 15.07 5.23 2.86
CA LYS A 27 16.09 6.23 3.29
C LYS A 27 15.49 7.40 4.07
N GLN A 28 14.22 7.69 3.81
CA GLN A 28 13.48 8.76 4.48
C GLN A 28 12.21 8.14 5.09
N GLN A 29 11.92 8.53 6.32
CA GLN A 29 10.64 8.22 6.94
C GLN A 29 9.55 8.96 6.15
N LEU A 30 8.61 8.22 5.59
CA LEU A 30 7.48 8.81 4.89
C LEU A 30 6.39 9.18 5.89
N ASP A 31 5.81 10.37 5.73
CA ASP A 31 4.65 10.78 6.50
C ASP A 31 3.47 9.85 6.23
N TYR A 32 2.64 9.66 7.26
CA TYR A 32 1.45 8.83 7.17
C TYR A 32 0.56 9.25 5.98
N GLY A 33 0.20 8.28 5.15
CA GLY A 33 -0.66 8.52 3.99
C GLY A 33 0.03 9.01 2.72
N THR A 34 1.34 9.25 2.75
CA THR A 34 2.12 9.63 1.55
C THR A 34 2.23 8.46 0.57
N ALA A 35 2.54 7.28 1.10
CA ALA A 35 2.68 6.05 0.31
C ALA A 35 1.43 5.18 0.47
N ARG A 36 0.78 4.87 -0.65
CA ARG A 36 -0.40 4.01 -0.74
C ARG A 36 -0.30 3.01 -1.88
N VAL A 37 -1.00 1.90 -1.75
CA VAL A 37 -1.19 0.94 -2.83
C VAL A 37 -2.13 1.54 -3.88
N LEU A 38 -1.62 1.73 -5.10
CA LEU A 38 -2.36 2.29 -6.23
C LEU A 38 -3.06 1.22 -7.06
N ALA A 39 -2.41 0.07 -7.24
CA ALA A 39 -2.92 -1.02 -8.07
C ALA A 39 -2.29 -2.35 -7.65
N VAL A 40 -3.01 -3.42 -7.94
CA VAL A 40 -2.50 -4.80 -7.88
C VAL A 40 -2.43 -5.32 -9.31
N ALA A 41 -1.29 -5.85 -9.72
CA ALA A 41 -1.12 -6.41 -11.05
C ALA A 41 -2.03 -7.63 -11.24
N ASP A 42 -2.62 -7.74 -12.43
CA ASP A 42 -3.48 -8.85 -12.84
C ASP A 42 -4.73 -9.11 -11.97
N MET A 43 -5.04 -8.24 -11.01
CA MET A 43 -6.22 -8.34 -10.16
C MET A 43 -6.98 -7.01 -10.08
N LEU A 44 -8.31 -7.08 -9.99
CA LEU A 44 -9.17 -5.90 -10.06
C LEU A 44 -9.04 -5.00 -8.81
N SER A 45 -8.79 -5.59 -7.63
CA SER A 45 -8.85 -4.84 -6.36
C SER A 45 -8.05 -5.41 -5.17
N ALA A 46 -7.61 -6.67 -5.21
CA ALA A 46 -6.92 -7.31 -4.09
C ALA A 46 -5.77 -8.20 -4.59
N GLY A 47 -4.70 -8.32 -3.81
CA GLY A 47 -3.54 -9.19 -4.07
C GLY A 47 -3.05 -9.89 -2.81
N GLY A 48 -2.42 -11.05 -2.98
CA GLY A 48 -1.82 -11.86 -1.94
C GLY A 48 -0.29 -11.91 -2.01
N PRO A 49 0.34 -12.83 -1.26
CA PRO A 49 1.78 -13.05 -1.35
C PRO A 49 2.20 -13.36 -2.80
N ARG A 50 3.33 -12.80 -3.21
CA ARG A 50 3.94 -12.92 -4.55
C ARG A 50 3.23 -12.14 -5.66
N ASP A 51 2.20 -11.37 -5.34
CA ASP A 51 1.62 -10.44 -6.29
C ASP A 51 2.44 -9.16 -6.38
N VAL A 52 2.39 -8.55 -7.57
CA VAL A 52 3.05 -7.27 -7.83
C VAL A 52 2.04 -6.15 -7.56
N ILE A 53 2.45 -5.15 -6.79
CA ILE A 53 1.66 -3.95 -6.52
C ILE A 53 2.38 -2.71 -7.02
N ALA A 54 1.61 -1.68 -7.37
CA ALA A 54 2.11 -0.34 -7.63
C ALA A 54 1.83 0.56 -6.42
N ILE A 55 2.80 1.39 -6.04
CA ILE A 55 2.69 2.29 -4.88
C ILE A 55 2.89 3.76 -5.28
N SER A 56 2.29 4.68 -4.52
CA SER A 56 2.33 6.14 -4.77
C SER A 56 3.60 6.86 -4.29
N ALA A 57 4.69 6.13 -4.10
CA ALA A 57 5.98 6.68 -3.69
C ALA A 57 7.08 6.15 -4.61
N GLY A 58 7.99 7.02 -5.01
CA GLY A 58 9.08 6.78 -5.95
C GLY A 58 10.40 7.39 -5.51
N THR A 59 11.31 7.64 -6.45
CA THR A 59 12.63 8.23 -6.17
C THR A 59 12.53 9.61 -5.55
N ARG A 60 11.47 10.37 -5.85
CA ARG A 60 11.19 11.68 -5.25
C ARG A 60 10.96 11.58 -3.73
N GLU A 61 10.37 10.48 -3.30
CA GLU A 61 10.09 10.14 -1.91
C GLU A 61 11.25 9.36 -1.25
N GLY A 62 12.39 9.22 -1.94
CA GLY A 62 13.55 8.48 -1.44
C GLY A 62 13.40 6.96 -1.45
N VAL A 63 12.45 6.44 -2.25
CA VAL A 63 12.29 5.00 -2.50
C VAL A 63 13.30 4.55 -3.55
N ASP A 64 13.93 3.41 -3.31
CA ASP A 64 14.80 2.75 -4.26
C ASP A 64 14.63 1.22 -4.21
N ASN A 65 15.25 0.52 -5.17
CA ASN A 65 15.11 -0.92 -5.30
C ASN A 65 15.79 -1.61 -4.10
N GLY A 66 15.04 -2.50 -3.42
CA GLY A 66 15.42 -3.10 -2.14
C GLY A 66 14.66 -2.51 -0.95
N THR A 67 14.03 -1.35 -1.11
CA THR A 67 13.21 -0.74 -0.05
C THR A 67 12.06 -1.66 0.36
N VAL A 68 11.89 -1.91 1.65
CA VAL A 68 10.80 -2.70 2.22
C VAL A 68 9.85 -1.80 2.99
N PHE A 69 8.54 -2.01 2.80
CA PHE A 69 7.48 -1.37 3.56
C PHE A 69 6.56 -2.41 4.19
N SER A 70 5.94 -2.04 5.31
CA SER A 70 4.78 -2.74 5.86
C SER A 70 3.49 -2.18 5.26
N ILE A 71 2.53 -3.05 4.95
CA ILE A 71 1.24 -2.74 4.35
C ILE A 71 0.17 -2.74 5.43
N TRP A 72 -0.64 -1.68 5.48
CA TRP A 72 -1.66 -1.47 6.51
C TRP A 72 -3.02 -1.11 5.93
N ARG A 73 -4.05 -1.76 6.45
CA ARG A 73 -5.44 -1.38 6.23
C ARG A 73 -5.77 -0.21 7.17
N GLU A 74 -6.30 0.86 6.60
CA GLU A 74 -6.82 1.99 7.39
C GLU A 74 -7.96 1.53 8.29
N GLY A 75 -7.85 1.83 9.58
CA GLY A 75 -8.92 1.59 10.54
C GLY A 75 -10.16 2.42 10.21
N THR A 76 -11.34 1.81 10.33
CA THR A 76 -12.62 2.51 10.07
C THR A 76 -12.98 3.44 11.23
N ASN A 77 -13.65 4.55 10.91
CA ASN A 77 -14.26 5.42 11.92
C ASN A 77 -15.55 4.77 12.42
N THR A 78 -15.54 4.31 13.66
CA THR A 78 -16.70 3.69 14.31
C THR A 78 -17.25 4.64 15.37
N VAL A 79 -18.58 4.72 15.48
CA VAL A 79 -19.23 5.47 16.57
C VAL A 79 -18.94 4.76 17.90
N ASP A 80 -18.39 5.49 18.86
CA ASP A 80 -18.18 4.95 20.20
C ASP A 80 -19.54 4.71 20.88
N ARG A 81 -19.92 3.43 21.02
CA ARG A 81 -21.19 3.00 21.65
C ARG A 81 -21.13 2.97 23.18
N VAL A 82 -19.99 3.32 23.79
CA VAL A 82 -19.85 3.31 25.26
C VAL A 82 -20.34 4.62 25.88
N GLU A 83 -20.21 5.76 25.19
CA GLU A 83 -20.72 7.06 25.68
C GLU A 83 -22.20 7.33 25.37
N GLU A 84 -22.77 6.72 24.32
CA GLU A 84 -24.16 6.99 23.91
C GLU A 84 -25.08 5.79 24.19
N LYS A 85 -25.96 5.96 25.20
CA LYS A 85 -27.07 5.07 25.57
C LYS A 85 -27.75 4.43 24.35
N TRP A 86 -28.06 3.14 24.51
CA TRP A 86 -28.66 2.12 23.62
C TRP A 86 -29.75 2.48 22.58
N ASP A 87 -30.14 3.74 22.37
CA ASP A 87 -31.38 4.10 21.65
C ASP A 87 -31.23 5.13 20.51
N ARG A 88 -30.06 5.28 19.90
CA ARG A 88 -29.87 6.20 18.76
C ARG A 88 -29.34 5.50 17.50
N SER A 89 -30.02 5.74 16.38
CA SER A 89 -29.67 5.26 15.04
C SER A 89 -28.41 5.97 14.49
N GLU A 90 -27.69 5.30 13.57
CA GLU A 90 -26.44 5.81 12.95
C GLU A 90 -26.59 7.20 12.29
N ASP A 91 -27.80 7.59 11.92
CA ASP A 91 -28.13 8.89 11.32
C ASP A 91 -28.18 10.07 12.32
N SER A 92 -28.09 9.80 13.64
CA SER A 92 -28.34 10.82 14.69
C SER A 92 -27.09 11.27 15.45
N VAL A 93 -25.90 10.80 15.10
CA VAL A 93 -24.66 11.03 15.88
C VAL A 93 -23.76 12.08 15.23
N SER A 94 -23.40 13.11 15.99
CA SER A 94 -22.43 14.15 15.59
C SER A 94 -21.07 13.55 15.24
N PHE A 95 -20.37 14.17 14.28
CA PHE A 95 -19.05 13.73 13.79
C PHE A 95 -17.99 13.60 14.91
N GLU A 96 -18.21 14.28 16.05
CA GLU A 96 -17.36 14.29 17.24
C GLU A 96 -17.34 12.96 18.01
N SER A 97 -18.31 12.06 17.83
CA SER A 97 -18.38 10.78 18.56
C SER A 97 -17.82 9.59 17.78
N LYS A 98 -17.10 9.83 16.68
CA LYS A 98 -16.48 8.79 15.85
C LYS A 98 -15.03 8.60 16.25
N VAL A 99 -14.70 7.45 16.81
CA VAL A 99 -13.32 7.05 17.12
C VAL A 99 -12.76 6.27 15.93
N ARG A 100 -11.56 6.66 15.49
CA ARG A 100 -10.82 5.91 14.46
C ARG A 100 -10.19 4.68 15.08
N LEU A 101 -10.54 3.51 14.57
CA LEU A 101 -9.86 2.27 14.94
C LEU A 101 -8.38 2.30 14.53
N PRO A 102 -7.49 1.60 15.25
CA PRO A 102 -6.10 1.47 14.83
C PRO A 102 -6.00 0.78 13.47
N ASP A 103 -4.94 1.08 12.73
CA ASP A 103 -4.68 0.45 11.46
C ASP A 103 -4.31 -1.03 11.65
N GLU A 104 -4.71 -1.86 10.70
CA GLU A 104 -4.45 -3.30 10.78
C GLU A 104 -3.32 -3.69 9.83
N PHE A 105 -2.31 -4.40 10.34
CA PHE A 105 -1.24 -4.94 9.51
C PHE A 105 -1.76 -5.98 8.51
N ALA A 106 -1.25 -5.91 7.28
CA ALA A 106 -1.64 -6.80 6.18
C ALA A 106 -0.48 -7.64 5.64
N GLY A 107 0.77 -7.14 5.65
CA GLY A 107 1.94 -7.83 5.10
C GLY A 107 3.13 -6.92 4.83
N HIS A 108 4.13 -7.43 4.13
CA HIS A 108 5.29 -6.65 3.66
C HIS A 108 5.39 -6.62 2.14
N VAL A 109 5.95 -5.53 1.62
CA VAL A 109 6.28 -5.38 0.20
C VAL A 109 7.73 -4.95 0.03
N MET A 110 8.42 -5.56 -0.93
CA MET A 110 9.76 -5.14 -1.36
C MET A 110 9.69 -4.47 -2.73
N ILE A 111 10.28 -3.30 -2.86
CA ILE A 111 10.36 -2.55 -4.11
C ILE A 111 11.47 -3.12 -4.99
N PHE A 112 11.16 -3.43 -6.24
CA PHE A 112 12.13 -3.95 -7.21
C PHE A 112 12.29 -3.04 -8.44
N ARG A 113 11.38 -2.08 -8.63
CA ARG A 113 11.48 -1.10 -9.71
C ARG A 113 10.87 0.23 -9.30
N THR A 114 11.65 1.29 -9.40
CA THR A 114 11.26 2.61 -8.92
C THR A 114 11.27 3.64 -10.06
N TYR A 115 10.26 4.51 -10.08
CA TYR A 115 10.16 5.67 -10.97
C TYR A 115 10.06 6.95 -10.13
N GLU A 116 9.90 8.11 -10.76
CA GLU A 116 9.88 9.41 -10.06
C GLU A 116 8.80 9.49 -8.97
N LYS A 117 7.58 9.01 -9.24
CA LYS A 117 6.40 9.17 -8.36
C LYS A 117 5.68 7.86 -8.03
N VAL A 118 6.14 6.75 -8.61
CA VAL A 118 5.50 5.44 -8.50
C VAL A 118 6.60 4.39 -8.41
N SER A 119 6.37 3.35 -7.61
CA SER A 119 7.23 2.17 -7.58
C SER A 119 6.42 0.90 -7.72
N TYR A 120 7.06 -0.14 -8.24
CA TYR A 120 6.53 -1.50 -8.29
C TYR A 120 7.22 -2.34 -7.23
N GLY A 121 6.40 -3.04 -6.45
CA GLY A 121 6.85 -3.90 -5.38
C GLY A 121 6.23 -5.29 -5.44
N LEU A 122 6.95 -6.25 -4.89
CA LEU A 122 6.51 -7.63 -4.71
C LEU A 122 6.04 -7.80 -3.27
N VAL A 123 4.81 -8.26 -3.08
CA VAL A 123 4.31 -8.62 -1.74
C VAL A 123 5.05 -9.87 -1.27
N MET A 124 5.82 -9.75 -0.19
CA MET A 124 6.70 -10.82 0.30
C MET A 124 5.92 -11.83 1.15
N ASP A 125 5.21 -11.32 2.15
CA ASP A 125 4.32 -12.05 3.04
C ASP A 125 3.06 -11.22 3.28
N SER A 126 1.97 -11.90 3.58
CA SER A 126 0.69 -11.25 3.81
C SER A 126 -0.22 -12.15 4.65
N ILE A 127 -0.75 -11.58 5.73
CA ILE A 127 -1.76 -12.22 6.60
C ILE A 127 -3.19 -11.82 6.23
N LYS A 128 -3.35 -10.71 5.51
CA LYS A 128 -4.62 -10.20 4.99
C LYS A 128 -4.43 -9.73 3.56
N PRO A 129 -5.40 -9.97 2.65
CA PRO A 129 -5.30 -9.49 1.27
C PRO A 129 -4.95 -8.01 1.22
N THR A 130 -3.94 -7.68 0.41
CA THR A 130 -3.54 -6.31 0.12
C THR A 130 -4.56 -5.71 -0.83
N MET A 131 -5.13 -4.55 -0.49
CA MET A 131 -6.09 -3.86 -1.35
C MET A 131 -5.58 -2.49 -1.76
N ILE A 132 -6.14 -1.99 -2.85
CA ILE A 132 -5.93 -0.61 -3.30
C ILE A 132 -6.36 0.35 -2.17
N GLY A 133 -5.56 1.38 -1.93
CA GLY A 133 -5.79 2.37 -0.88
C GLY A 133 -5.16 2.04 0.47
N TYR A 134 -4.59 0.84 0.67
CA TYR A 134 -3.83 0.52 1.88
C TYR A 134 -2.60 1.42 2.01
N HIS A 135 -2.27 1.80 3.23
CA HIS A 135 -1.15 2.69 3.54
C HIS A 135 0.12 1.88 3.75
N LEU A 136 1.25 2.48 3.38
CA LEU A 136 2.57 1.90 3.56
C LEU A 136 3.27 2.63 4.71
N LYS A 137 3.89 1.88 5.61
CA LYS A 137 4.65 2.40 6.76
C LYS A 137 6.04 1.78 6.79
N HIS A 138 6.87 2.28 7.71
CA HIS A 138 8.17 1.68 8.02
C HIS A 138 8.02 0.16 8.24
N PRO A 139 8.96 -0.69 7.76
CA PRO A 139 8.84 -2.14 7.87
C PRO A 139 8.61 -2.59 9.33
N ASP A 140 9.29 -1.96 10.29
CA ASP A 140 9.16 -2.25 11.72
C ASP A 140 8.09 -1.39 12.44
N ALA A 141 7.10 -0.86 11.74
CA ALA A 141 6.05 -0.06 12.37
C ALA A 141 5.28 -0.91 13.41
N PRO A 142 5.08 -0.40 14.63
CA PRO A 142 4.36 -1.13 15.66
C PRO A 142 2.87 -1.26 15.32
N TYR A 143 2.27 -2.37 15.77
CA TYR A 143 0.83 -2.65 15.73
C TYR A 143 0.06 -1.81 16.74
#